data_AF-A0A1Q3AAH4-F1
#
_entry.id   AF-A0A1Q3AAH4-F1
#
_cell.length_a   1.000
_cell.length_b   1.000
_cell.length_c   1.000
_cell.angle_alpha   90.00
_cell.angle_beta   90.00
_cell.angle_gamma   90.00
#
_symmetry.space_group_name_H-M   'P 1'
#
loop_
_entity.id
_entity.type
_entity.pdbx_description
1 polymer ?
#
loop_
_entity_poly.entity_id
_entity_poly.type
_entity_poly.pdbx_seq_one_letter_code
_entity_poly.pdbx_strand_id
1 'polypeptide(L)'
;MEFDKESQKPVLPKDLFKNDFTWFLYEISKHRFPQVISCLCLVGWVSPYGNSLINKNESTDVMPANLVLEFLVQLPLGWLLSLAWFFPFGWSQYSKMYPKNKTELVQQVLKSNPGLDIEKWDEIANRLNSSFYQEHFWNTPYFFYDGQQAQLAFRANVSKPYHQGKFNGITDSDKIQSARCYMQSIKEDFELSLKDSLSEPVLNCKLPRDTYRGKFSFDSGYLLVGFMVCCLQVLSLLEIVKTFSQKPFEALISFICWQCLSLIVYHYRYRHLYPGMGTMQAIKFLSIITKVSPGKELDKWDQVAR
;
A
#
# COMPACT_ATOMS: atom_id res chain seq x y z
N MET A 1 29.37 7.45 28.17
CA MET A 1 29.71 7.12 26.77
C MET A 1 28.87 8.04 25.91
N GLU A 2 29.51 9.12 25.49
CA GLU A 2 28.95 10.19 24.68
C GLU A 2 28.88 9.65 23.25
N PHE A 3 27.67 9.44 22.73
CA PHE A 3 27.49 9.02 21.34
C PHE A 3 27.69 10.25 20.46
N ASP A 4 28.78 10.26 19.68
CA ASP A 4 29.05 11.22 18.61
C ASP A 4 27.80 11.45 17.76
N LYS A 5 27.24 12.66 17.86
CA LYS A 5 25.99 13.07 17.18
C LYS A 5 26.19 13.69 15.80
N GLU A 6 27.41 13.74 15.29
CA GLU A 6 27.71 14.39 14.00
C GLU A 6 28.45 13.42 13.07
N SER A 7 27.70 12.72 12.21
CA SER A 7 28.13 12.20 10.88
C SER A 7 27.37 10.94 10.41
N GLN A 8 26.47 10.37 11.22
CA GLN A 8 25.66 9.25 10.73
C GLN A 8 24.59 9.78 9.76
N LYS A 9 24.82 9.52 8.47
CA LYS A 9 23.81 9.67 7.42
C LYS A 9 22.48 9.10 7.93
N PRO A 10 21.35 9.81 7.75
CA PRO A 10 20.05 9.36 8.25
C PRO A 10 19.79 7.92 7.79
N VAL A 11 19.71 6.97 8.72
CA VAL A 11 19.53 5.56 8.41
C VAL A 11 18.03 5.27 8.37
N LEU A 12 17.48 5.19 7.17
CA LEU A 12 16.08 4.84 6.99
C LEU A 12 15.90 3.32 6.87
N PRO A 13 14.68 2.81 7.10
CA PRO A 13 14.41 1.39 6.89
C PRO A 13 14.72 0.90 5.48
N LYS A 14 14.57 1.75 4.45
CA LYS A 14 14.98 1.39 3.08
C LYS A 14 16.47 1.05 2.93
N ASP A 15 17.32 1.56 3.81
CA ASP A 15 18.77 1.29 3.80
C ASP A 15 19.13 0.04 4.61
N LEU A 16 18.25 -0.39 5.52
CA LEU A 16 18.47 -1.52 6.44
C LEU A 16 17.81 -2.81 5.96
N PHE A 17 16.64 -2.71 5.34
CA PHE A 17 15.83 -3.85 4.95
C PHE A 17 15.95 -4.09 3.44
N LYS A 18 15.96 -5.37 3.04
CA LYS A 18 16.06 -5.78 1.64
C LYS A 18 14.94 -5.18 0.76
N ASN A 19 13.76 -4.97 1.35
CA ASN A 19 12.59 -4.36 0.72
C ASN A 19 11.53 -3.97 1.76
N ASP A 20 10.52 -3.21 1.34
CA ASP A 20 9.35 -2.80 2.13
C ASP A 20 8.67 -3.98 2.81
N PHE A 21 8.60 -5.14 2.15
CA PHE A 21 7.94 -6.32 2.70
C PHE A 21 8.67 -6.88 3.93
N THR A 22 10.00 -6.98 3.88
CA THR A 22 10.81 -7.45 5.01
C THR A 22 10.76 -6.49 6.20
N TRP A 23 10.80 -5.17 5.94
CA TRP A 23 10.57 -4.15 6.95
C TRP A 23 9.17 -4.28 7.58
N PHE A 24 8.15 -4.48 6.74
CA PHE A 24 6.78 -4.62 7.20
C PHE A 24 6.59 -5.85 8.12
N LEU A 25 7.18 -6.99 7.76
CA LEU A 25 7.17 -8.19 8.62
C LEU A 25 7.86 -7.92 9.96
N TYR A 26 8.99 -7.21 9.95
CA TYR A 26 9.66 -6.78 11.17
C TYR A 26 8.74 -5.90 12.03
N GLU A 27 8.07 -4.92 11.44
CA GLU A 27 7.17 -4.01 12.13
C GLU A 27 5.97 -4.73 12.77
N ILE A 28 5.34 -5.67 12.04
CA ILE A 28 4.30 -6.54 12.62
C ILE A 28 4.87 -7.30 13.81
N SER A 29 6.04 -7.91 13.65
CA SER A 29 6.64 -8.74 14.69
C SER A 29 6.83 -7.94 15.98
N LYS A 30 7.15 -6.64 15.90
CA LYS A 30 7.39 -5.80 17.09
C LYS A 30 6.11 -5.25 17.73
N HIS A 31 5.02 -5.12 16.99
CA HIS A 31 3.77 -4.58 17.52
C HIS A 31 2.76 -5.66 17.93
N ARG A 32 2.83 -6.85 17.32
CA ARG A 32 1.77 -7.87 17.41
C ARG A 32 2.33 -9.28 17.59
N PHE A 33 3.60 -9.43 17.97
CA PHE A 33 4.27 -10.73 18.23
C PHE A 33 3.37 -11.74 18.94
N PRO A 34 2.69 -11.41 20.06
CA PRO A 34 1.93 -12.41 20.81
C PRO A 34 0.69 -12.88 20.04
N GLN A 35 0.06 -11.98 19.28
CA GLN A 35 -1.17 -12.29 18.52
C GLN A 35 -0.84 -13.09 17.26
N VAL A 36 0.24 -12.73 16.57
CA VAL A 36 0.70 -13.44 15.35
C VAL A 36 1.28 -14.81 15.69
N ILE A 37 2.08 -14.93 16.77
CA ILE A 37 2.60 -16.22 17.22
C ILE A 37 1.50 -17.11 17.77
N SER A 38 0.58 -16.57 18.56
CA SER A 38 -0.56 -17.37 19.05
C SER A 38 -1.39 -17.90 17.88
N CYS A 39 -1.61 -17.09 16.84
CA CYS A 39 -2.24 -17.52 15.59
C CYS A 39 -1.44 -18.61 14.84
N LEU A 40 -0.13 -18.43 14.63
CA LEU A 40 0.72 -19.41 13.93
C LEU A 40 0.87 -20.72 14.70
N CYS A 41 0.96 -20.66 16.04
CA CYS A 41 0.97 -21.84 16.90
C CYS A 41 -0.36 -22.59 16.75
N LEU A 42 -1.51 -21.92 16.78
CA LEU A 42 -2.80 -22.59 16.57
C LEU A 42 -2.87 -23.33 15.21
N VAL A 43 -2.28 -22.79 14.14
CA VAL A 43 -2.18 -23.48 12.83
C VAL A 43 -1.32 -24.74 12.91
N GLY A 44 -0.13 -24.61 13.52
CA GLY A 44 0.83 -25.71 13.66
C GLY A 44 0.33 -26.84 14.55
N TRP A 45 -0.58 -26.57 15.49
CA TRP A 45 -1.17 -27.58 16.36
C TRP A 45 -2.42 -28.24 15.74
N VAL A 46 -3.31 -27.49 15.09
CA VAL A 46 -4.58 -28.01 14.54
C VAL A 46 -4.37 -28.87 13.29
N SER A 47 -3.38 -28.54 12.45
CA SER A 47 -3.11 -29.27 11.20
C SER A 47 -2.64 -30.73 11.40
N PRO A 48 -1.65 -31.03 12.27
CA PRO A 48 -1.23 -32.42 12.51
C PRO A 48 -2.19 -33.20 13.41
N TYR A 49 -2.88 -32.55 14.36
CA TYR A 49 -3.84 -33.26 15.22
C TYR A 49 -5.09 -33.70 14.46
N GLY A 50 -5.63 -32.85 13.58
CA GLY A 50 -6.74 -33.24 12.68
C GLY A 50 -6.37 -34.43 11.81
N ASN A 51 -5.17 -34.41 11.22
CA ASN A 51 -4.70 -35.49 10.35
C ASN A 51 -4.39 -36.80 11.12
N SER A 52 -3.98 -36.72 12.40
CA SER A 52 -3.73 -37.91 13.24
C SER A 52 -5.01 -38.60 13.72
N LEU A 53 -6.10 -37.84 13.89
CA LEU A 53 -7.42 -38.37 14.26
C LEU A 53 -8.10 -39.08 13.08
N ILE A 54 -7.83 -38.64 11.85
CA ILE A 54 -8.34 -39.23 10.61
C ILE A 54 -7.67 -40.57 10.28
N ASN A 55 -6.38 -40.71 10.61
CA ASN A 55 -5.60 -41.92 10.28
C ASN A 55 -5.72 -43.06 11.30
N LYS A 56 -6.49 -42.88 12.39
CA LYS A 56 -6.88 -44.00 13.24
C LYS A 56 -8.15 -44.63 12.67
N ASN A 57 -7.96 -45.78 12.01
CA ASN A 57 -9.01 -46.67 11.53
C ASN A 57 -10.04 -46.97 12.64
N GLU A 58 -11.13 -46.21 12.69
CA GLU A 58 -12.34 -46.58 13.42
C GLU A 58 -13.58 -46.40 12.52
N SER A 59 -14.56 -47.24 12.80
CA SER A 59 -15.68 -47.66 11.97
C SER A 59 -16.47 -46.54 11.27
N THR A 60 -17.05 -46.90 10.12
CA THR A 60 -17.82 -46.10 9.17
C THR A 60 -18.99 -45.28 9.77
N ASP A 61 -19.38 -45.52 11.02
CA ASP A 61 -20.43 -44.77 11.75
C ASP A 61 -19.93 -43.49 12.44
N VAL A 62 -18.61 -43.28 12.57
CA VAL A 62 -18.02 -42.08 13.23
C VAL A 62 -17.64 -40.98 12.22
N MET A 63 -17.72 -41.29 10.93
CA MET A 63 -17.37 -40.42 9.80
C MET A 63 -18.09 -39.05 9.79
N PRO A 64 -19.40 -38.92 10.10
CA PRO A 64 -20.06 -37.62 10.10
C PRO A 64 -19.64 -36.73 11.29
N ALA A 65 -19.31 -37.31 12.45
CA ALA A 65 -18.91 -36.54 13.64
C ALA A 65 -17.51 -35.91 13.47
N ASN A 66 -16.57 -36.63 12.85
CA ASN A 66 -15.22 -36.13 12.58
C ASN A 66 -15.21 -35.02 11.52
N LEU A 67 -16.04 -35.12 10.47
CA LEU A 67 -16.22 -34.05 9.49
C LEU A 67 -16.84 -32.78 10.10
N VAL A 68 -17.81 -32.94 11.01
CA VAL A 68 -18.42 -31.80 11.74
C VAL A 68 -17.40 -31.12 12.65
N LEU A 69 -16.50 -31.87 13.29
CA LEU A 69 -15.44 -31.32 14.13
C LEU A 69 -14.35 -30.60 13.32
N GLU A 70 -13.93 -31.13 12.16
CA GLU A 70 -13.04 -30.41 11.23
C GLU A 70 -13.65 -29.07 10.80
N PHE A 71 -14.95 -29.06 10.44
CA PHE A 71 -15.63 -27.85 9.99
C PHE A 71 -15.84 -26.80 11.08
N LEU A 72 -16.19 -27.21 12.30
CA LEU A 72 -16.39 -26.30 13.43
C LEU A 72 -15.08 -25.68 13.94
N VAL A 73 -13.93 -26.30 13.69
CA VAL A 73 -12.63 -25.81 14.16
C VAL A 73 -11.85 -25.12 13.05
N GLN A 74 -11.77 -25.68 11.83
CA GLN A 74 -10.87 -25.18 10.79
C GLN A 74 -11.39 -23.91 10.09
N LEU A 75 -12.70 -23.78 9.86
CA LEU A 75 -13.28 -22.59 9.23
C LEU A 75 -13.14 -21.33 10.11
N PRO A 76 -13.65 -21.29 11.36
CA PRO A 76 -13.47 -20.12 12.20
C PRO A 76 -12.00 -19.83 12.52
N LEU A 77 -11.14 -20.85 12.57
CA LEU A 77 -9.70 -20.65 12.72
C LEU A 77 -9.10 -19.99 11.46
N GLY A 78 -9.41 -20.46 10.25
CA GLY A 78 -8.99 -19.83 8.99
C GLY A 78 -9.43 -18.37 8.86
N TRP A 79 -10.63 -18.05 9.37
CA TRP A 79 -11.16 -16.69 9.44
C TRP A 79 -10.42 -15.82 10.45
N LEU A 80 -10.21 -16.33 11.66
CA LEU A 80 -9.45 -15.65 12.70
C LEU A 80 -8.01 -15.38 12.25
N LEU A 81 -7.41 -16.31 11.51
CA LEU A 81 -6.07 -16.17 10.94
C LEU A 81 -6.01 -15.12 9.83
N SER A 82 -7.01 -15.11 8.94
CA SER A 82 -7.12 -14.09 7.89
C SER A 82 -7.29 -12.71 8.53
N LEU A 83 -8.21 -12.55 9.49
CA LEU A 83 -8.38 -11.31 10.22
C LEU A 83 -7.12 -10.92 11.00
N ALA A 84 -6.43 -11.88 11.62
CA ALA A 84 -5.18 -11.64 12.34
C ALA A 84 -4.01 -11.24 11.44
N TRP A 85 -4.02 -11.59 10.14
CA TRP A 85 -2.99 -11.17 9.19
C TRP A 85 -3.31 -9.83 8.54
N PHE A 86 -4.57 -9.61 8.15
CA PHE A 86 -4.98 -8.42 7.41
C PHE A 86 -5.28 -7.22 8.30
N PHE A 87 -5.77 -7.43 9.52
CA PHE A 87 -6.05 -6.33 10.45
C PHE A 87 -4.78 -5.57 10.87
N PRO A 88 -3.65 -6.23 11.24
CA PRO A 88 -2.39 -5.53 11.50
C PRO A 88 -1.83 -4.83 10.26
N PHE A 89 -2.03 -5.43 9.07
CA PHE A 89 -1.61 -4.83 7.81
C PHE A 89 -2.33 -3.51 7.54
N GLY A 90 -3.67 -3.54 7.54
CA GLY A 90 -4.50 -2.34 7.33
C GLY A 90 -4.26 -1.29 8.42
N TRP A 91 -4.14 -1.71 9.67
CA TRP A 91 -3.83 -0.85 10.80
C TRP A 91 -2.48 -0.14 10.63
N SER A 92 -1.41 -0.89 10.31
CA SER A 92 -0.05 -0.32 10.17
C SER A 92 0.00 0.71 9.05
N GLN A 93 -0.63 0.42 7.90
CA GLN A 93 -0.69 1.36 6.78
C GLN A 93 -1.54 2.59 7.11
N TYR A 94 -2.68 2.39 7.77
CA TYR A 94 -3.55 3.47 8.21
C TYR A 94 -2.86 4.39 9.21
N SER A 95 -2.17 3.82 10.23
CA SER A 95 -1.46 4.60 11.23
C SER A 95 -0.33 5.44 10.63
N LYS A 96 0.34 4.92 9.60
CA LYS A 96 1.41 5.63 8.88
C LYS A 96 0.87 6.75 7.99
N MET A 97 -0.26 6.52 7.33
CA MET A 97 -0.94 7.54 6.52
C MET A 97 -1.57 8.64 7.38
N TYR A 98 -1.99 8.32 8.61
CA TYR A 98 -2.62 9.25 9.55
C TYR A 98 -1.85 9.27 10.88
N PRO A 99 -0.63 9.84 10.89
CA PRO A 99 0.17 9.90 12.11
C PRO A 99 -0.60 10.66 13.19
N LYS A 100 -0.53 10.15 14.43
CA LYS A 100 -1.19 10.78 15.58
C LYS A 100 -0.66 12.19 15.82
N ASN A 101 0.66 12.36 15.77
CA ASN A 101 1.32 13.66 15.88
C ASN A 101 1.48 14.30 14.49
N LYS A 102 0.43 14.99 14.03
CA LYS A 102 0.46 15.75 12.76
C LYS A 102 1.25 17.05 12.87
N THR A 103 1.41 17.57 14.08
CA THR A 103 2.08 18.85 14.35
C THR A 103 3.56 18.73 14.05
N GLU A 104 4.22 17.68 14.53
CA GLU A 104 5.65 17.44 14.26
C GLU A 104 5.92 17.30 12.76
N LEU A 105 5.07 16.55 12.04
CA LEU A 105 5.15 16.42 10.58
C LEU A 105 5.09 17.79 9.89
N VAL A 106 4.16 18.65 10.29
CA VAL A 106 3.99 19.99 9.72
C VAL A 106 5.21 20.87 10.03
N GLN A 107 5.70 20.83 11.27
CA GLN A 107 6.87 21.62 11.69
C GLN A 107 8.14 21.22 10.94
N GLN A 108 8.40 19.92 10.77
CA GLN A 108 9.56 19.44 10.02
C GLN A 108 9.49 19.84 8.54
N VAL A 109 8.29 19.82 7.94
CA VAL A 109 8.06 20.26 6.56
C VAL A 109 8.25 21.76 6.42
N LEU A 110 7.75 22.58 7.35
CA LEU A 110 7.98 24.03 7.36
C LEU A 110 9.46 24.37 7.45
N LYS A 111 10.17 23.69 8.37
CA LYS A 111 11.59 23.95 8.62
C LYS A 111 12.48 23.56 7.44
N SER A 112 12.21 22.40 6.84
CA SER A 112 13.10 21.84 5.80
C SER A 112 12.69 22.27 4.39
N ASN A 113 11.45 22.75 4.22
CA ASN A 113 10.83 23.10 2.94
C ASN A 113 11.19 22.10 1.82
N PRO A 114 10.75 20.83 1.94
CA PRO A 114 11.25 19.74 1.11
C PRO A 114 10.76 19.82 -0.34
N GLY A 115 9.66 20.51 -0.63
CA GLY A 115 9.10 20.54 -1.98
C GLY A 115 8.86 19.12 -2.53
N LEU A 116 9.34 18.84 -3.75
CA LEU A 116 9.36 17.49 -4.33
C LEU A 116 10.68 16.74 -4.15
N ASP A 117 11.65 17.32 -3.45
CA ASP A 117 12.98 16.73 -3.21
C ASP A 117 12.89 15.55 -2.24
N ILE A 118 13.09 14.34 -2.77
CA ILE A 118 12.93 13.12 -2.00
C ILE A 118 14.00 12.94 -0.93
N GLU A 119 15.19 13.49 -1.11
CA GLU A 119 16.28 13.39 -0.12
C GLU A 119 15.94 14.22 1.13
N LYS A 120 15.36 15.40 0.94
CA LYS A 120 14.81 16.19 2.07
C LYS A 120 13.65 15.48 2.75
N TRP A 121 12.81 14.77 1.99
CA TRP A 121 11.75 13.95 2.58
C TRP A 121 12.31 12.76 3.37
N ASP A 122 13.42 12.17 2.94
CA ASP A 122 14.13 11.12 3.68
C ASP A 122 14.67 11.64 5.01
N GLU A 123 15.26 12.84 5.02
CA GLU A 123 15.70 13.49 6.26
C GLU A 123 14.53 13.74 7.22
N ILE A 124 13.40 14.24 6.71
CA ILE A 124 12.17 14.45 7.50
C ILE A 124 11.68 13.11 8.05
N ALA A 125 11.61 12.06 7.24
CA ALA A 125 11.19 10.73 7.67
C ALA A 125 12.09 10.21 8.80
N ASN A 126 13.41 10.39 8.71
CA ASN A 126 14.34 9.95 9.74
C ASN A 126 14.15 10.71 11.07
N ARG A 127 13.95 12.03 11.01
CA ARG A 127 13.65 12.85 12.19
C ARG A 127 12.34 12.45 12.85
N LEU A 128 11.29 12.22 12.05
CA LEU A 128 9.98 11.79 12.54
C LEU A 128 10.04 10.38 13.15
N ASN A 129 10.73 9.45 12.50
CA ASN A 129 10.95 8.11 13.02
C ASN A 129 11.62 8.15 14.41
N SER A 130 12.64 8.99 14.56
CA SER A 130 13.35 9.18 15.81
C SER A 130 12.46 9.79 16.90
N SER A 131 11.73 10.88 16.58
CA SER A 131 10.79 11.53 17.51
C SER A 131 9.67 10.57 17.93
N PHE A 132 9.03 9.87 16.99
CA PHE A 132 7.92 8.96 17.30
C PHE A 132 8.34 7.79 18.17
N TYR A 133 9.57 7.32 18.02
CA TYR A 133 10.13 6.28 18.89
C TYR A 133 10.43 6.82 20.29
N GLN A 134 11.09 7.97 20.39
CA GLN A 134 11.41 8.61 21.68
C GLN A 134 10.17 9.00 22.47
N GLU A 135 9.13 9.49 21.79
CA GLU A 135 7.85 9.87 22.38
C GLU A 135 6.90 8.67 22.60
N HIS A 136 7.36 7.45 22.31
CA HIS A 136 6.60 6.20 22.46
C HIS A 136 5.28 6.18 21.66
N PHE A 137 5.20 7.00 20.60
CA PHE A 137 4.09 6.94 19.64
C PHE A 137 4.16 5.71 18.74
N TRP A 138 5.35 5.12 18.61
CA TRP A 138 5.61 3.91 17.85
C TRP A 138 6.63 3.01 18.56
N ASN A 139 6.51 1.69 18.45
CA ASN A 139 7.36 0.77 19.22
C ASN A 139 8.78 0.62 18.66
N THR A 140 9.03 1.12 17.45
CA THR A 140 10.30 0.98 16.73
C THR A 140 10.76 2.32 16.17
N PRO A 141 12.05 2.51 15.86
CA PRO A 141 12.54 3.70 15.17
C PRO A 141 12.30 3.66 13.65
N TYR A 142 11.33 2.88 13.16
CA TYR A 142 11.15 2.58 11.74
C TYR A 142 9.71 2.83 11.28
N PHE A 143 9.12 3.95 11.72
CA PHE A 143 7.72 4.28 11.43
C PHE A 143 7.46 4.46 9.93
N PHE A 144 8.19 5.34 9.26
CA PHE A 144 8.21 5.49 7.80
C PHE A 144 9.34 4.67 7.19
N TYR A 145 9.03 3.95 6.11
CA TYR A 145 10.04 3.20 5.36
C TYR A 145 11.04 4.12 4.62
N ASP A 146 10.51 5.18 4.02
CA ASP A 146 11.23 6.16 3.20
C ASP A 146 10.58 7.55 3.25
N GLY A 147 11.21 8.53 2.59
CA GLY A 147 10.65 9.86 2.41
C GLY A 147 9.35 9.90 1.61
N GLN A 148 9.09 8.94 0.71
CA GLN A 148 7.85 8.90 -0.06
C GLN A 148 6.65 8.68 0.85
N GLN A 149 6.75 7.77 1.83
CA GLN A 149 5.68 7.55 2.81
C GLN A 149 5.42 8.80 3.65
N ALA A 150 6.47 9.52 4.07
CA ALA A 150 6.32 10.78 4.80
C ALA A 150 5.64 11.87 3.95
N GLN A 151 6.02 12.00 2.67
CA GLN A 151 5.38 12.91 1.72
C GLN A 151 3.91 12.56 1.51
N LEU A 152 3.57 11.27 1.36
CA LEU A 152 2.19 10.81 1.21
C LEU A 152 1.35 11.12 2.45
N ALA A 153 1.88 10.88 3.65
CA ALA A 153 1.22 11.23 4.90
C ALA A 153 0.95 12.74 4.99
N PHE A 154 1.93 13.59 4.63
CA PHE A 154 1.75 15.04 4.58
C PHE A 154 0.66 15.44 3.56
N ARG A 155 0.72 14.89 2.34
CA ARG A 155 -0.28 15.18 1.30
C ARG A 155 -1.69 14.81 1.73
N ALA A 156 -1.85 13.67 2.42
CA ALA A 156 -3.16 13.19 2.87
C ALA A 156 -3.75 14.03 4.01
N ASN A 157 -2.90 14.53 4.92
CA ASN A 157 -3.33 15.23 6.13
C ASN A 157 -3.33 16.75 6.01
N VAL A 158 -2.56 17.32 5.08
CA VAL A 158 -2.34 18.76 4.97
C VAL A 158 -2.71 19.25 3.58
N SER A 159 -1.99 18.80 2.54
CA SER A 159 -2.21 19.30 1.18
C SER A 159 -3.64 19.05 0.69
N LYS A 160 -4.15 17.82 0.74
CA LYS A 160 -5.49 17.49 0.24
C LYS A 160 -6.60 18.22 1.01
N PRO A 161 -6.61 18.25 2.36
CA PRO A 161 -7.55 19.06 3.10
C PRO A 161 -7.48 20.57 2.80
N TYR A 162 -6.28 21.12 2.58
CA TYR A 162 -6.10 22.52 2.18
C TYR A 162 -6.84 22.85 0.87
N HIS A 163 -6.73 21.98 -0.15
CA HIS A 163 -7.42 22.18 -1.43
C HIS A 163 -8.92 22.00 -1.33
N GLN A 164 -9.37 21.16 -0.40
CA GLN A 164 -10.78 20.95 -0.11
C GLN A 164 -11.40 22.10 0.71
N GLY A 165 -10.63 23.15 1.03
CA GLY A 165 -11.09 24.27 1.85
C GLY A 165 -11.36 23.89 3.31
N LYS A 166 -10.88 22.73 3.78
CA LYS A 166 -11.15 22.23 5.14
C LYS A 166 -10.47 23.04 6.24
N PHE A 167 -9.51 23.90 5.88
CA PHE A 167 -8.86 24.82 6.81
C PHE A 167 -9.50 26.21 6.81
N ASN A 168 -10.56 26.44 6.03
CA ASN A 168 -11.30 27.70 6.06
C ASN A 168 -11.99 27.85 7.43
N GLY A 169 -11.56 28.83 8.22
CA GLY A 169 -12.08 29.09 9.58
C GLY A 169 -11.32 28.38 10.72
N ILE A 170 -10.30 27.58 10.41
CA ILE A 170 -9.42 26.97 11.42
C ILE A 170 -8.11 27.76 11.47
N THR A 171 -7.74 28.26 12.65
CA THR A 171 -6.50 29.00 12.89
C THR A 171 -5.29 28.06 13.06
N ASP A 172 -5.03 27.22 12.06
CA ASP A 172 -3.81 26.41 12.01
C ASP A 172 -2.86 27.00 10.97
N SER A 173 -2.19 28.09 11.37
CA SER A 173 -1.29 28.87 10.51
C SER A 173 -0.21 28.00 9.89
N ASP A 174 0.29 27.03 10.64
CA ASP A 174 1.41 26.19 10.25
C ASP A 174 1.00 25.19 9.18
N LYS A 175 -0.18 24.56 9.30
CA LYS A 175 -0.74 23.72 8.24
C LYS A 175 -1.03 24.51 6.96
N ILE A 176 -1.57 25.72 7.10
CA ILE A 176 -1.86 26.58 5.95
C ILE A 176 -0.55 27.00 5.26
N GLN A 177 0.44 27.42 6.05
CA GLN A 177 1.72 27.89 5.53
C GLN A 177 2.52 26.76 4.87
N SER A 178 2.59 25.58 5.50
CA SER A 178 3.27 24.40 4.93
C SER A 178 2.63 23.95 3.63
N ALA A 179 1.28 23.94 3.56
CA ALA A 179 0.57 23.64 2.33
C ALA A 179 0.89 24.64 1.21
N ARG A 180 0.97 25.94 1.53
CA ARG A 180 1.33 26.99 0.56
C ARG A 180 2.76 26.83 0.06
N CYS A 181 3.74 26.64 0.95
CA CYS A 181 5.13 26.41 0.58
C CYS A 181 5.28 25.18 -0.33
N TYR A 182 4.63 24.08 0.02
CA TYR A 182 4.63 22.87 -0.78
C TYR A 182 4.01 23.09 -2.18
N MET A 183 2.89 23.82 -2.25
CA MET A 183 2.25 24.15 -3.53
C MET A 183 3.10 25.07 -4.40
N GLN A 184 3.77 26.04 -3.78
CA GLN A 184 4.66 26.95 -4.47
C GLN A 184 5.84 26.19 -5.10
N SER A 185 6.42 25.24 -4.39
CA SER A 185 7.45 24.35 -4.95
C SER A 185 6.93 23.54 -6.13
N ILE A 186 5.72 22.97 -6.05
CA ILE A 186 5.10 22.26 -7.19
C ILE A 186 4.95 23.18 -8.40
N LYS A 187 4.52 24.43 -8.17
CA LYS A 187 4.37 25.41 -9.24
C LYS A 187 5.72 25.74 -9.88
N GLU A 188 6.75 25.96 -9.06
CA GLU A 188 8.12 26.22 -9.55
C GLU A 188 8.64 25.06 -10.40
N ASP A 189 8.49 23.82 -9.94
CA ASP A 189 8.87 22.62 -10.70
C ASP A 189 8.10 22.48 -12.02
N PHE A 190 6.82 22.88 -12.03
CA PHE A 190 6.01 22.92 -13.24
C PHE A 190 6.49 23.99 -14.23
N GLU A 191 6.77 25.21 -13.77
CA GLU A 191 7.31 26.29 -14.59
C GLU A 191 8.71 25.95 -15.13
N LEU A 192 9.55 25.29 -14.33
CA LEU A 192 10.84 24.76 -14.79
C LEU A 192 10.64 23.70 -15.88
N SER A 193 9.73 22.74 -15.63
CA SER A 193 9.36 21.72 -16.61
C SER A 193 8.75 22.32 -17.88
N LEU A 194 8.16 23.52 -17.83
CA LEU A 194 7.70 24.27 -19.01
C LEU A 194 8.85 24.91 -19.79
N LYS A 195 9.92 25.34 -19.12
CA LYS A 195 11.10 25.94 -19.77
C LYS A 195 12.01 24.91 -20.42
N ASP A 196 12.11 23.71 -19.85
CA ASP A 196 12.91 22.63 -20.41
C ASP A 196 12.41 22.28 -21.82
N SER A 197 13.25 22.39 -22.85
CA SER A 197 12.88 21.91 -24.18
C SER A 197 12.56 20.42 -24.12
N LEU A 198 11.50 19.97 -24.80
CA LEU A 198 11.21 18.54 -24.94
C LEU A 198 12.45 17.87 -25.53
N SER A 199 13.13 17.03 -24.76
CA SER A 199 14.35 16.38 -25.23
C SER A 199 14.03 15.56 -26.48
N GLU A 200 14.79 15.78 -27.56
CA GLU A 200 14.68 15.06 -28.84
C GLU A 200 14.56 13.52 -28.75
N PRO A 201 15.15 12.81 -27.75
CA PRO A 201 14.96 11.37 -27.59
C PRO A 201 13.50 10.93 -27.38
N VAL A 202 12.66 11.79 -26.77
CA VAL A 202 11.24 11.48 -26.46
C VAL A 202 10.38 11.49 -27.73
N LEU A 203 10.63 12.42 -28.65
CA LEU A 203 9.90 12.52 -29.93
C LEU A 203 10.07 11.29 -30.84
N ASN A 204 11.19 10.57 -30.69
CA ASN A 204 11.53 9.39 -31.46
C ASN A 204 11.13 8.06 -30.79
N CYS A 205 10.52 8.10 -29.60
CA CYS A 205 9.99 6.89 -28.97
C CYS A 205 8.81 6.34 -29.78
N LYS A 206 8.86 5.04 -30.08
CA LYS A 206 7.72 4.33 -30.69
C LYS A 206 6.65 4.11 -29.62
N LEU A 207 5.39 4.33 -29.99
CA LEU A 207 4.30 4.01 -29.08
C LEU A 207 4.22 2.48 -28.91
N PRO A 208 3.65 1.98 -27.80
CA PRO A 208 3.43 0.55 -27.62
C PRO A 208 2.63 -0.08 -28.78
N ARG A 209 1.70 0.66 -29.39
CA ARG A 209 0.99 0.26 -30.61
C ARG A 209 1.94 -0.13 -31.76
N ASP A 210 3.06 0.56 -31.87
CA ASP A 210 4.01 0.43 -32.98
C ASP A 210 5.08 -0.66 -32.69
N THR A 211 5.11 -1.19 -31.46
CA THR A 211 6.08 -2.20 -31.00
C THR A 211 5.42 -3.56 -30.75
N TYR A 212 4.22 -3.57 -30.15
CA TYR A 212 3.52 -4.79 -29.79
C TYR A 212 2.55 -5.23 -30.90
N ARG A 213 2.57 -6.52 -31.22
CA ARG A 213 1.75 -7.14 -32.28
C ARG A 213 0.23 -7.03 -32.02
N GLY A 214 -0.18 -6.79 -30.77
CA GLY A 214 -1.57 -6.58 -30.38
C GLY A 214 -1.72 -6.20 -28.92
N LYS A 215 -2.90 -5.67 -28.55
CA LYS A 215 -3.20 -5.17 -27.19
C LYS A 215 -2.92 -6.22 -26.10
N PHE A 216 -3.31 -7.48 -26.34
CA PHE A 216 -3.06 -8.60 -25.43
C PHE A 216 -1.57 -8.84 -25.11
N SER A 217 -0.67 -8.51 -26.03
CA SER A 217 0.78 -8.70 -25.83
C SER A 217 1.34 -7.62 -24.91
N PHE A 218 0.86 -6.38 -25.06
CA PHE A 218 1.18 -5.26 -24.19
C PHE A 218 0.57 -5.44 -22.79
N ASP A 219 -0.69 -5.89 -22.74
CA ASP A 219 -1.45 -6.02 -21.49
C ASP A 219 -1.25 -7.38 -20.78
N SER A 220 -0.28 -8.20 -21.20
CA SER A 220 -0.13 -9.58 -20.73
C SER A 220 0.01 -9.70 -19.20
N GLY A 221 0.70 -8.75 -18.55
CA GLY A 221 0.77 -8.66 -17.09
C GLY A 221 -0.58 -8.36 -16.43
N TYR A 222 -1.41 -7.50 -17.04
CA TYR A 222 -2.74 -7.14 -16.55
C TYR A 222 -3.70 -8.33 -16.61
N LEU A 223 -3.63 -9.05 -17.73
CA LEU A 223 -4.45 -10.24 -17.97
C LEU A 223 -4.08 -11.37 -17.02
N LEU A 224 -2.81 -11.51 -16.66
CA LEU A 224 -2.36 -12.56 -15.73
C LEU A 224 -2.90 -12.32 -14.31
N VAL A 225 -2.90 -11.07 -13.83
CA VAL A 225 -3.49 -10.72 -12.53
C VAL A 225 -5.01 -10.88 -12.55
N GLY A 226 -5.68 -10.37 -13.61
CA GLY A 226 -7.12 -10.52 -13.77
C GLY A 226 -7.54 -12.00 -13.86
N PHE A 227 -6.80 -12.81 -14.61
CA PHE A 227 -7.01 -14.25 -14.74
C PHE A 227 -6.86 -14.97 -13.40
N MET A 228 -5.82 -14.66 -12.62
CA MET A 228 -5.65 -15.22 -11.27
C MET A 228 -6.83 -14.91 -10.35
N VAL A 229 -7.38 -13.69 -10.42
CA VAL A 229 -8.59 -13.32 -9.66
C VAL A 229 -9.82 -14.09 -10.16
N CYS A 230 -10.01 -14.20 -11.47
CA CYS A 230 -11.11 -14.99 -12.04
C CYS A 230 -11.02 -16.46 -11.62
N CYS A 231 -9.82 -17.07 -11.64
CA CYS A 231 -9.62 -18.43 -11.14
C CYS A 231 -9.99 -18.56 -9.66
N LEU A 232 -9.56 -17.61 -8.82
CA LEU A 232 -9.93 -17.58 -7.40
C LEU A 232 -11.43 -17.42 -7.19
N GLN A 233 -12.11 -16.62 -8.02
CA GLN A 233 -13.57 -16.45 -7.99
C GLN A 233 -14.29 -17.75 -8.39
N VAL A 234 -13.86 -18.42 -9.45
CA VAL A 234 -14.43 -19.72 -9.87
C VAL A 234 -14.25 -20.78 -8.78
N LEU A 235 -13.07 -20.88 -8.18
CA LEU A 235 -12.82 -21.78 -7.05
C LEU A 235 -13.73 -21.46 -5.87
N SER A 236 -13.94 -20.17 -5.55
CA SER A 236 -14.85 -19.78 -4.48
C SER A 236 -16.31 -20.15 -4.77
N LEU A 237 -16.77 -20.02 -6.02
CA LEU A 237 -18.12 -20.40 -6.43
C LEU A 237 -18.33 -21.92 -6.36
N LEU A 238 -17.33 -22.71 -6.75
CA LEU A 238 -17.39 -24.17 -6.64
C LEU A 238 -17.50 -24.64 -5.19
N GLU A 239 -16.77 -24.00 -4.27
CA GLU A 239 -16.89 -24.28 -2.83
C GLU A 239 -18.24 -23.87 -2.24
N ILE A 240 -18.86 -22.78 -2.73
CA ILE A 240 -20.24 -22.42 -2.35
C ILE A 240 -21.21 -23.50 -2.80
N VAL A 241 -21.16 -23.95 -4.06
CA VAL A 241 -22.13 -24.93 -4.57
C VAL A 241 -22.12 -26.19 -3.71
N LYS A 242 -20.95 -26.62 -3.24
CA LYS A 242 -20.81 -27.73 -2.28
C LYS A 242 -21.44 -27.39 -0.93
N THR A 243 -21.12 -26.24 -0.35
CA THR A 243 -21.47 -25.86 1.03
C THR A 243 -22.92 -25.38 1.19
N PHE A 244 -23.51 -24.81 0.13
CA PHE A 244 -24.86 -24.21 0.13
C PHE A 244 -25.95 -25.26 0.34
N SER A 245 -25.71 -26.50 -0.10
CA SER A 245 -26.61 -27.64 0.11
C SER A 245 -26.80 -28.01 1.58
N GLN A 246 -25.83 -27.69 2.44
CA GLN A 246 -25.83 -28.06 3.85
C GLN A 246 -26.17 -26.86 4.76
N LYS A 247 -25.64 -25.68 4.46
CA LYS A 247 -25.79 -24.47 5.30
C LYS A 247 -25.74 -23.17 4.50
N PRO A 248 -26.88 -22.69 3.97
CA PRO A 248 -26.90 -21.58 3.00
C PRO A 248 -26.50 -20.23 3.61
N PHE A 249 -26.84 -19.96 4.88
CA PHE A 249 -26.53 -18.68 5.53
C PHE A 249 -25.03 -18.53 5.86
N GLU A 250 -24.40 -19.57 6.41
CA GLU A 250 -22.96 -19.60 6.69
C GLU A 250 -22.14 -19.55 5.39
N ALA A 251 -22.57 -20.29 4.35
CA ALA A 251 -21.95 -20.25 3.04
C ALA A 251 -22.01 -18.87 2.39
N LEU A 252 -23.14 -18.16 2.53
CA LEU A 252 -23.31 -16.80 2.00
C LEU A 252 -22.37 -15.80 2.68
N ILE A 253 -22.26 -15.84 4.01
CA ILE A 253 -21.36 -14.96 4.77
C ILE A 253 -19.89 -15.23 4.42
N SER A 254 -19.51 -16.51 4.29
CA SER A 254 -18.17 -16.92 3.85
C SER A 254 -17.81 -16.45 2.47
N PHE A 255 -18.77 -16.54 1.55
CA PHE A 255 -18.59 -16.00 0.22
C PHE A 255 -18.36 -14.49 0.23
N ILE A 256 -19.19 -13.73 0.94
CA ILE A 256 -19.05 -12.27 1.04
C ILE A 256 -17.65 -11.91 1.55
N CYS A 257 -17.17 -12.57 2.60
CA CYS A 257 -15.85 -12.30 3.15
C CYS A 257 -14.71 -12.71 2.21
N TRP A 258 -14.79 -13.86 1.55
CA TRP A 258 -13.79 -14.29 0.56
C TRP A 258 -13.74 -13.35 -0.65
N GLN A 259 -14.91 -12.87 -1.11
CA GLN A 259 -15.00 -11.88 -2.16
C GLN A 259 -14.36 -10.56 -1.74
N CYS A 260 -14.70 -10.04 -0.54
CA CYS A 260 -14.05 -8.85 0.01
C CYS A 260 -12.53 -9.01 0.09
N LEU A 261 -12.03 -10.15 0.55
CA LEU A 261 -10.59 -10.45 0.63
C LEU A 261 -9.94 -10.50 -0.75
N SER A 262 -10.55 -11.18 -1.71
CA SER A 262 -10.05 -11.27 -3.09
C SER A 262 -9.96 -9.88 -3.73
N LEU A 263 -10.94 -9.02 -3.49
CA LEU A 263 -10.97 -7.64 -3.97
C LEU A 263 -9.88 -6.78 -3.33
N ILE A 264 -9.62 -6.95 -2.03
CA ILE A 264 -8.53 -6.24 -1.34
C ILE A 264 -7.16 -6.68 -1.88
N VAL A 265 -6.94 -7.99 -2.03
CA VAL A 265 -5.69 -8.54 -2.58
C VAL A 265 -5.49 -8.09 -4.03
N TYR A 266 -6.55 -8.14 -4.84
CA TYR A 266 -6.53 -7.62 -6.20
C TYR A 266 -6.18 -6.14 -6.23
N HIS A 267 -6.88 -5.31 -5.44
CA HIS A 267 -6.63 -3.87 -5.38
C HIS A 267 -5.18 -3.56 -5.00
N TYR A 268 -4.62 -4.30 -4.03
CA TYR A 268 -3.25 -4.08 -3.58
C TYR A 268 -2.21 -4.59 -4.59
N ARG A 269 -2.39 -5.80 -5.14
CA ARG A 269 -1.55 -6.34 -6.23
C ARG A 269 -1.56 -5.41 -7.45
N TYR A 270 -2.74 -4.93 -7.81
CA TYR A 270 -2.93 -3.96 -8.88
C TYR A 270 -2.19 -2.66 -8.57
N ARG A 271 -2.34 -2.10 -7.37
CA ARG A 271 -1.64 -0.87 -6.97
C ARG A 271 -0.12 -1.01 -6.89
N HIS A 272 0.39 -2.19 -6.53
CA HIS A 272 1.82 -2.47 -6.51
C HIS A 272 2.39 -2.67 -7.92
N LEU A 273 1.69 -3.39 -8.79
CA LEU A 273 2.11 -3.58 -10.19
C LEU A 273 1.97 -2.31 -11.01
N TYR A 274 1.01 -1.46 -10.64
CA TYR A 274 0.70 -0.20 -11.29
C TYR A 274 0.72 0.92 -10.25
N PRO A 275 1.92 1.33 -9.81
CA PRO A 275 2.04 2.50 -8.96
C PRO A 275 1.40 3.68 -9.70
N GLY A 276 0.53 4.40 -9.00
CA GLY A 276 -0.06 5.62 -9.55
C GLY A 276 1.04 6.59 -9.99
N MET A 277 0.73 7.40 -11.01
CA MET A 277 1.66 8.41 -11.51
C MET A 277 2.12 9.31 -10.35
N GLY A 278 3.44 9.33 -10.12
CA GLY A 278 4.04 10.18 -9.09
C GLY A 278 3.87 11.66 -9.41
N THR A 279 4.04 12.53 -8.40
CA THR A 279 3.77 13.97 -8.55
C THR A 279 4.65 14.60 -9.62
N MET A 280 5.95 14.27 -9.67
CA MET A 280 6.88 14.78 -10.66
C MET A 280 6.53 14.29 -12.08
N GLN A 281 6.16 13.02 -12.22
CA GLN A 281 5.71 12.47 -13.51
C GLN A 281 4.42 13.16 -13.98
N ALA A 282 3.49 13.44 -13.07
CA ALA A 282 2.28 14.19 -13.39
C ALA A 282 2.58 15.63 -13.81
N ILE A 283 3.54 16.30 -13.15
CA ILE A 283 3.99 17.65 -13.53
C ILE A 283 4.58 17.65 -14.94
N LYS A 284 5.48 16.70 -15.24
CA LYS A 284 6.06 16.55 -16.58
C LYS A 284 4.99 16.25 -17.63
N PHE A 285 4.07 15.34 -17.34
CA PHE A 285 2.96 15.03 -18.22
C PHE A 285 2.08 16.26 -18.52
N LEU A 286 1.72 17.02 -17.49
CA LEU A 286 0.95 18.25 -17.65
C LEU A 286 1.72 19.31 -18.43
N SER A 287 3.04 19.45 -18.19
CA SER A 287 3.85 20.44 -18.89
C SER A 287 3.97 20.11 -20.38
N ILE A 288 4.08 18.81 -20.73
CA ILE A 288 4.03 18.32 -22.11
C ILE A 288 2.69 18.67 -22.76
N ILE A 289 1.57 18.38 -22.10
CA ILE A 289 0.23 18.72 -22.61
C ILE A 289 0.10 20.23 -22.85
N THR A 290 0.56 21.07 -21.93
CA THR A 290 0.50 22.52 -22.07
C THR A 290 1.32 23.01 -23.27
N LYS A 291 2.50 22.44 -23.51
CA LYS A 291 3.36 22.79 -24.66
C LYS A 291 2.78 22.35 -26.00
N VAL A 292 2.38 21.08 -26.09
CA VAL A 292 1.87 20.50 -27.33
C VAL A 292 0.48 21.05 -27.67
N SER A 293 -0.31 21.40 -26.63
CA SER A 293 -1.67 21.92 -26.76
C SER A 293 -2.52 21.07 -27.74
N PRO A 294 -2.70 19.77 -27.46
CA PRO A 294 -3.24 18.82 -28.43
C PRO A 294 -4.69 19.10 -28.83
N GLY A 295 -5.48 19.75 -27.97
CA GLY A 295 -6.88 20.03 -28.22
C GLY A 295 -7.65 18.75 -28.58
N LYS A 296 -8.27 18.73 -29.77
CA LYS A 296 -8.99 17.56 -30.32
C LYS A 296 -8.17 16.75 -31.34
N GLU A 297 -6.94 17.17 -31.65
CA GLU A 297 -6.13 16.56 -32.70
C GLU A 297 -5.43 15.30 -32.19
N LEU A 298 -5.78 14.14 -32.75
CA LEU A 298 -5.25 12.84 -32.32
C LEU A 298 -3.72 12.73 -32.52
N ASP A 299 -3.18 13.30 -33.61
CA ASP A 299 -1.74 13.25 -33.89
C ASP A 299 -0.92 14.00 -32.84
N LYS A 300 -1.48 15.07 -32.26
CA LYS A 300 -0.86 15.80 -31.15
C LYS A 300 -0.93 15.00 -29.86
N TRP A 301 -1.98 14.20 -29.65
CA TRP A 301 -2.04 13.26 -28.53
C TRP A 301 -1.00 12.14 -28.66
N ASP A 302 -0.74 11.67 -29.88
CA ASP A 302 0.36 10.72 -30.15
C ASP A 302 1.72 11.36 -29.81
N GLN A 303 1.91 12.68 -29.99
CA GLN A 303 3.13 13.38 -29.56
C GLN A 303 3.25 13.50 -28.03
N VAL A 304 2.13 13.70 -27.32
CA VAL A 304 2.11 13.73 -25.84
C VAL A 304 2.37 12.35 -25.23
N ALA A 305 1.94 11.29 -25.90
CA ALA A 305 2.05 9.92 -25.41
C ALA A 305 3.44 9.28 -25.61
N ARG A 306 4.28 9.87 -26.46
CA ARG A 306 5.68 9.47 -26.66
C ARG A 306 6.57 10.05 -25.57
#